data_AF-A0A6C0DEK3-F1
#
_entry.id   AF-A0A6C0DEK3-F1
#
_cell.length_a   1.000
_cell.length_b   1.000
_cell.length_c   1.000
_cell.angle_alpha   90.00
_cell.angle_beta   90.00
_cell.angle_gamma   90.00
#
_symmetry.space_group_name_H-M   'P 1'
#
loop_
_entity.id
_entity.type
_entity.pdbx_description
1 polymer ?
#
loop_
_entity_poly.entity_id
_entity_poly.type
_entity_poly.pdbx_seq_one_letter_code
_entity_poly.pdbx_strand_id
1 'polypeptide(L)'
;MFGGGDSLLKIIGILVVLFLFFYMATSALKIQNNILEGFVKMTDTSGSKTSSGEPSTNAGVAGSSGNVANGIGEQTIRMQDTFLIKKYRKNYENLIINTDEYVNYLMLENLLKLSTDGSDESNTKNINILENINKLSASKTSLNGMMKFIDSV
;
A
#
# COMPACT_ATOMS: atom_id res chain seq x y z
N MET A 1 -71.77 12.05 7.36
CA MET A 1 -70.61 12.36 6.51
C MET A 1 -69.48 12.84 7.42
N PHE A 2 -68.72 11.93 8.03
CA PHE A 2 -67.52 12.25 8.81
C PHE A 2 -66.31 11.83 7.97
N GLY A 3 -65.71 12.79 7.25
CA GLY A 3 -64.55 12.54 6.38
C GLY A 3 -63.44 13.61 6.46
N GLY A 4 -63.59 14.57 7.39
CA GLY A 4 -62.63 15.67 7.56
C GLY A 4 -61.47 15.34 8.51
N GLY A 5 -61.72 14.56 9.56
CA GLY A 5 -60.71 14.22 10.58
C GLY A 5 -59.61 13.29 10.07
N ASP A 6 -59.97 12.27 9.29
CA ASP A 6 -59.00 11.31 8.73
C ASP A 6 -58.07 11.96 7.70
N SER A 7 -58.56 12.96 6.97
CA SER A 7 -57.78 13.72 5.99
C SER A 7 -56.78 14.65 6.68
N LEU A 8 -57.15 15.25 7.82
CA LEU A 8 -56.25 16.06 8.64
C LEU A 8 -55.18 15.21 9.35
N LEU A 9 -55.52 14.01 9.82
CA LEU A 9 -54.53 13.09 10.40
C LEU A 9 -53.54 12.56 9.36
N LYS A 10 -54.00 12.32 8.12
CA LYS A 10 -53.10 11.95 7.01
C LYS A 10 -52.19 13.12 6.58
N ILE A 11 -52.70 14.36 6.56
CA ILE A 11 -51.88 15.53 6.19
C ILE A 11 -50.84 15.87 7.28
N ILE A 12 -51.18 15.71 8.56
CA ILE A 12 -50.20 15.93 9.64
C ILE A 12 -49.17 14.79 9.66
N GLY A 13 -49.60 13.55 9.40
CA GLY A 13 -48.71 12.39 9.31
C GLY A 13 -47.68 12.50 8.19
N ILE A 14 -48.10 12.91 6.97
CA ILE A 14 -47.16 13.10 5.85
C ILE A 14 -46.18 14.24 6.13
N LEU A 15 -46.62 15.30 6.82
CA LEU A 15 -45.78 16.44 7.18
C LEU A 15 -44.68 16.04 8.19
N VAL A 16 -45.02 15.21 9.19
CA VAL A 16 -44.04 14.69 10.15
C VAL A 16 -43.02 13.78 9.47
N VAL A 17 -43.45 12.93 8.54
CA VAL A 17 -42.56 12.04 7.78
C VAL A 17 -41.62 12.85 6.88
N LEU A 18 -42.13 13.86 6.18
CA LEU A 18 -41.31 14.76 5.36
C LEU A 18 -40.28 15.52 6.20
N PHE A 19 -40.67 15.99 7.39
CA PHE A 19 -39.76 16.65 8.32
C PHE A 19 -38.66 15.70 8.82
N LEU A 20 -39.00 14.43 9.10
CA LEU A 20 -38.04 13.42 9.52
C LEU A 20 -37.03 13.09 8.42
N PHE A 21 -37.48 12.96 7.17
CA PHE A 21 -36.58 12.77 6.02
C PHE A 21 -35.66 13.97 5.80
N PHE A 22 -36.18 15.19 5.93
CA PHE A 22 -35.38 16.41 5.83
C PHE A 22 -34.33 16.50 6.96
N TYR A 23 -34.71 16.17 8.20
CA TYR A 23 -33.80 16.07 9.33
C TYR A 23 -32.69 15.03 9.09
N MET A 24 -33.06 13.85 8.57
CA MET A 24 -32.08 12.80 8.28
C MET A 24 -31.10 13.20 7.17
N ALA A 25 -31.58 13.88 6.12
CA ALA A 25 -30.74 14.39 5.03
C ALA A 25 -29.74 15.44 5.51
N THR A 26 -30.18 16.42 6.32
CA THR A 26 -29.28 17.42 6.89
C THR A 26 -28.28 16.81 7.88
N SER A 27 -28.66 15.77 8.61
CA SER A 27 -27.75 15.03 9.49
C SER A 27 -26.72 14.20 8.72
N ALA A 28 -27.11 13.59 7.58
CA ALA A 28 -26.20 12.86 6.70
C ALA A 28 -25.15 13.77 6.05
N LEU A 29 -25.53 14.99 5.67
CA LEU A 29 -24.59 15.99 5.14
C LEU A 29 -23.60 16.48 6.20
N LYS A 30 -24.03 16.65 7.47
CA LYS A 30 -23.12 16.97 8.57
C LYS A 30 -22.10 15.86 8.83
N ILE A 31 -22.51 14.60 8.72
CA ILE A 31 -21.61 13.44 8.84
C ILE A 31 -20.60 13.39 7.69
N GLN A 32 -21.03 13.65 6.45
CA GLN A 32 -20.13 13.73 5.31
C GLN A 32 -19.15 14.91 5.44
N ASN A 33 -19.60 16.08 5.89
CA ASN A 33 -18.71 17.23 6.11
C ASN A 33 -17.74 17.00 7.28
N ASN A 34 -18.15 16.33 8.37
CA ASN A 34 -17.26 16.02 9.48
C ASN A 34 -16.24 14.91 9.14
N ILE A 35 -16.59 13.96 8.27
CA ILE A 35 -15.65 12.95 7.76
C ILE A 35 -14.70 13.57 6.73
N LEU A 36 -15.20 14.48 5.88
CA LEU A 36 -14.38 15.23 4.92
C LEU A 36 -13.43 16.20 5.64
N GLU A 37 -13.87 16.92 6.67
CA GLU A 37 -13.00 17.72 7.54
C GLU A 37 -12.04 16.84 8.35
N GLY A 38 -12.43 15.64 8.76
CA GLY A 38 -11.53 14.68 9.41
C GLY A 38 -10.42 14.18 8.48
N PHE A 39 -10.75 13.97 7.21
CA PHE A 39 -9.81 13.59 6.16
C PHE A 39 -8.91 14.77 5.76
N VAL A 40 -9.45 15.99 5.65
CA VAL A 40 -8.69 17.21 5.37
C VAL A 40 -7.82 17.61 6.58
N LYS A 41 -8.26 17.41 7.83
CA LYS A 41 -7.41 17.57 9.03
C LYS A 41 -6.34 16.51 9.16
N MET A 42 -6.51 15.30 8.62
CA MET A 42 -5.40 14.35 8.49
C MET A 42 -4.36 14.84 7.46
N THR A 43 -4.77 15.64 6.48
CA THR A 43 -3.85 16.31 5.54
C THR A 43 -3.25 17.60 6.12
N ASP A 44 -3.95 18.33 6.99
CA ASP A 44 -3.51 19.60 7.60
C ASP A 44 -2.93 19.49 9.03
N THR A 45 -2.98 18.31 9.67
CA THR A 45 -2.20 18.02 10.90
C THR A 45 -0.80 17.53 10.55
N SER A 46 -0.18 18.18 9.56
CA SER A 46 1.27 18.29 9.44
C SER A 46 1.66 19.72 9.79
N GLY A 47 1.33 20.11 11.02
CA GLY A 47 1.68 21.40 11.59
C GLY A 47 3.10 21.42 12.15
N SER A 48 4.11 21.10 11.33
CA SER A 48 5.43 21.72 11.49
C SER A 48 5.60 22.74 10.37
N LYS A 49 5.24 23.98 10.69
CA LYS A 49 5.69 25.15 9.94
C LYS A 49 7.21 25.17 9.94
N THR A 50 7.82 24.74 8.85
CA THR A 50 9.05 25.35 8.36
C THR A 50 8.73 25.99 7.02
N SER A 51 8.57 27.31 7.09
CA SER A 51 8.62 28.29 6.01
C SER A 51 8.70 27.74 4.58
N SER A 52 7.59 27.92 3.87
CA SER A 52 7.55 28.48 2.52
C SER A 52 8.91 28.91 1.93
N GLY A 53 9.58 27.97 1.28
CA GLY A 53 10.29 28.27 0.04
C GLY A 53 9.28 28.07 -1.08
N GLU A 54 8.76 29.18 -1.58
CA GLU A 54 7.87 29.23 -2.74
C GLU A 54 8.45 28.36 -3.87
N PRO A 55 7.69 27.43 -4.48
CA PRO A 55 8.21 26.68 -5.60
C PRO A 55 8.40 27.67 -6.74
N SER A 56 9.64 28.06 -6.99
CA SER A 56 10.00 28.74 -8.23
C SER A 56 9.44 27.88 -9.35
N THR A 57 8.43 28.40 -10.04
CA THR A 57 7.84 27.83 -11.25
C THR A 57 8.84 27.70 -12.40
N ASN A 58 10.11 28.07 -12.16
CA ASN A 58 11.26 27.96 -13.06
C ASN A 58 12.37 27.03 -12.54
N ALA A 59 12.11 26.15 -11.57
CA ALA A 59 13.09 25.14 -11.20
C ALA A 59 12.95 23.93 -12.14
N GLY A 60 14.02 23.60 -12.89
CA GLY A 60 14.06 22.43 -13.77
C GLY A 60 13.79 21.10 -13.03
N VAL A 61 13.89 19.96 -13.70
CA VAL A 61 13.56 18.62 -13.15
C VAL A 61 14.19 18.32 -11.78
N ALA A 62 15.32 18.95 -11.44
CA ALA A 62 15.97 18.82 -10.14
C ALA A 62 15.31 19.63 -8.99
N GLY A 63 14.54 20.67 -9.28
CA GLY A 63 13.89 21.53 -8.28
C GLY A 63 12.78 20.87 -7.49
N SER A 64 12.18 19.80 -8.04
CA SER A 64 11.18 18.98 -7.35
C SER A 64 11.78 17.86 -6.50
N SER A 65 13.11 17.63 -6.56
CA SER A 65 13.76 16.51 -5.88
C SER A 65 13.60 16.55 -4.35
N GLY A 66 13.60 17.74 -3.74
CA GLY A 66 13.33 17.91 -2.30
C GLY A 66 11.91 17.48 -1.92
N ASN A 67 10.93 17.83 -2.75
CA ASN A 67 9.53 17.43 -2.52
C ASN A 67 9.34 15.91 -2.67
N VAL A 68 9.99 15.30 -3.67
CA VAL A 68 9.97 13.85 -3.87
C VAL A 68 10.67 13.13 -2.72
N ALA A 69 11.82 13.63 -2.26
CA ALA A 69 12.55 13.05 -1.13
C ALA A 69 11.71 13.09 0.16
N ASN A 70 11.06 14.22 0.45
CA ASN A 70 10.16 14.36 1.59
C ASN A 70 8.98 13.37 1.49
N GLY A 71 8.36 13.25 0.31
CA GLY A 71 7.28 12.29 0.08
C GLY A 71 7.71 10.82 0.26
N ILE A 72 8.90 10.45 -0.20
CA ILE A 72 9.47 9.11 0.03
C ILE A 72 9.76 8.90 1.52
N GLY A 73 10.27 9.91 2.23
CA GLY A 73 10.50 9.87 3.67
C GLY A 73 9.21 9.62 4.46
N GLU A 74 8.15 10.35 4.16
CA GLU A 74 6.83 10.15 4.77
C GLU A 74 6.27 8.75 4.51
N GLN A 75 6.38 8.26 3.27
CA GLN A 75 5.95 6.91 2.93
C GLN A 75 6.78 5.85 3.67
N THR A 76 8.08 6.10 3.85
CA THR A 76 8.97 5.20 4.58
C THR A 76 8.56 5.10 6.05
N ILE A 77 8.22 6.22 6.70
CA ILE A 77 7.71 6.22 8.08
C ILE A 77 6.40 5.42 8.19
N ARG A 78 5.45 5.65 7.27
CA ARG A 78 4.20 4.88 7.21
C ARG A 78 4.45 3.37 7.05
N MET A 79 5.42 2.99 6.22
CA MET A 79 5.80 1.59 6.03
C MET A 79 6.44 1.00 7.30
N GLN A 80 7.28 1.76 8.00
CA GLN A 80 7.86 1.32 9.28
C GLN A 80 6.77 1.04 10.32
N ASP A 81 5.80 1.94 10.46
CA ASP A 81 4.69 1.80 11.39
C ASP A 81 3.75 0.64 11.02
N THR A 82 3.57 0.40 9.71
CA THR A 82 2.70 -0.68 9.21
C THR A 82 3.33 -2.06 9.40
N PHE A 83 4.61 -2.21 9.05
CA PHE A 83 5.28 -3.51 9.10
C PHE A 83 5.66 -3.94 10.50
N LEU A 84 5.79 -3.01 11.45
CA LEU A 84 6.10 -3.32 12.84
C LEU A 84 7.32 -4.25 12.95
N ILE A 85 8.36 -4.00 12.14
CA ILE A 85 9.52 -4.88 11.94
C ILE A 85 10.15 -5.26 13.28
N LYS A 86 10.34 -4.30 14.18
CA LYS A 86 10.88 -4.54 15.53
C LYS A 86 10.09 -5.57 16.34
N LYS A 87 8.76 -5.55 16.23
CA LYS A 87 7.88 -6.47 16.97
C LYS A 87 7.90 -7.87 16.38
N TYR A 88 7.97 -7.98 15.05
CA TYR A 88 7.89 -9.26 14.33
C TYR A 88 9.23 -9.68 13.71
N ARG A 89 10.36 -9.15 14.22
CA ARG A 89 11.70 -9.35 13.64
C ARG A 89 12.00 -10.82 13.36
N LYS A 90 11.82 -11.67 14.37
CA LYS A 90 12.04 -13.12 14.26
C LYS A 90 11.18 -13.79 13.18
N ASN A 91 9.95 -13.31 12.96
CA ASN A 91 9.10 -13.85 11.90
C ASN A 91 9.64 -13.47 10.52
N TYR A 92 10.14 -12.24 10.37
CA TYR A 92 10.77 -11.79 9.12
C TYR A 92 12.11 -12.48 8.85
N GLU A 93 12.96 -12.66 9.86
CA GLU A 93 14.19 -13.45 9.76
C GLU A 93 13.88 -14.88 9.30
N ASN A 94 12.95 -15.56 9.96
CA ASN A 94 12.53 -16.90 9.58
C ASN A 94 11.97 -16.95 8.15
N LEU A 95 11.17 -15.96 7.75
CA LEU A 95 10.66 -15.87 6.38
C LEU A 95 11.81 -15.81 5.37
N ILE A 96 12.83 -14.99 5.61
CA ILE A 96 13.98 -14.85 4.72
C ILE A 96 14.80 -16.13 4.67
N ILE A 97 15.09 -16.74 5.81
CA ILE A 97 15.83 -18.01 5.89
C ILE A 97 15.10 -19.11 5.11
N ASN A 98 13.81 -19.29 5.38
CA ASN A 98 13.00 -20.29 4.67
C ASN A 98 12.93 -19.99 3.16
N THR A 99 12.94 -18.72 2.77
CA THR A 99 12.96 -18.33 1.35
C THR A 99 14.32 -18.61 0.73
N ASP A 100 15.44 -18.37 1.43
CA ASP A 100 16.78 -18.73 0.95
C ASP A 100 16.91 -20.24 0.71
N GLU A 101 16.43 -21.04 1.66
CA GLU A 101 16.35 -22.49 1.53
C GLU A 101 15.47 -22.90 0.34
N TYR A 102 14.30 -22.29 0.19
CA TYR A 102 13.40 -22.54 -0.94
C TYR A 102 14.05 -22.21 -2.29
N VAL A 103 14.80 -21.11 -2.38
CA VAL A 103 15.57 -20.77 -3.59
C VAL A 103 16.60 -21.85 -3.92
N ASN A 104 17.27 -22.45 -2.92
CA ASN A 104 18.19 -23.57 -3.18
C ASN A 104 17.46 -24.77 -3.79
N TYR A 105 16.26 -25.09 -3.30
CA TYR A 105 15.44 -26.15 -3.88
C TYR A 105 14.99 -25.84 -5.31
N LEU A 106 14.61 -24.60 -5.60
CA LEU A 106 14.27 -24.19 -6.96
C LEU A 106 15.48 -24.24 -7.89
N MET A 107 16.68 -23.88 -7.43
CA MET A 107 17.91 -24.03 -8.21
C MET A 107 18.19 -25.50 -8.52
N LEU A 108 18.03 -26.39 -7.52
CA LEU A 108 18.17 -27.83 -7.70
C LEU A 108 17.13 -28.37 -8.70
N GLU A 109 15.87 -27.97 -8.58
CA GLU A 109 14.81 -28.36 -9.51
C GLU A 109 15.13 -27.93 -10.95
N ASN A 110 15.68 -26.73 -11.14
CA ASN A 110 16.14 -26.28 -12.45
C ASN A 110 17.32 -27.11 -12.94
N LEU A 111 18.28 -27.44 -12.08
CA LEU A 111 19.43 -28.26 -12.44
C LEU A 111 19.02 -29.67 -12.91
N LEU A 112 18.00 -30.26 -12.28
CA LEU A 112 17.45 -31.57 -12.68
C LEU A 112 16.80 -31.57 -14.07
N LYS A 113 16.48 -30.39 -14.63
CA LYS A 113 15.87 -30.26 -15.97
C LYS A 113 16.91 -30.22 -17.10
N LEU A 114 18.20 -30.23 -16.78
CA LEU A 114 19.26 -30.28 -17.79
C LEU A 114 19.18 -31.58 -18.60
N SER A 115 19.26 -31.46 -19.92
CA SER A 115 19.30 -32.59 -20.84
C SER A 115 20.74 -32.89 -21.31
N THR A 116 21.06 -34.16 -21.55
CA THR A 116 22.41 -34.63 -21.90
C THR A 116 22.49 -35.28 -23.27
N ASP A 117 21.43 -35.17 -24.07
CA ASP A 117 21.31 -35.72 -25.43
C ASP A 117 22.17 -34.99 -26.48
N GLY A 118 22.77 -33.84 -26.13
CA GLY A 118 23.73 -33.13 -26.96
C GLY A 118 23.15 -32.43 -28.20
N SER A 119 21.82 -32.40 -28.34
CA SER A 119 21.13 -31.72 -29.44
C SER A 119 21.19 -30.19 -29.30
N ASP A 120 21.14 -29.45 -30.41
CA ASP A 120 21.17 -27.98 -30.39
C ASP A 120 19.98 -27.37 -29.63
N GLU A 121 18.80 -28.00 -29.73
CA GLU A 121 17.60 -27.60 -28.99
C GLU A 121 17.79 -27.80 -27.48
N SER A 122 18.37 -28.92 -27.08
CA SER A 122 18.73 -29.22 -25.70
C SER A 122 19.77 -28.26 -25.14
N ASN A 123 20.82 -27.95 -25.91
CA ASN A 123 21.84 -26.98 -25.54
C ASN A 123 21.21 -25.59 -25.31
N THR A 124 20.28 -25.17 -26.16
CA THR A 124 19.54 -23.90 -25.99
C THR A 124 18.68 -23.91 -24.72
N LYS A 125 17.96 -25.00 -24.44
CA LYS A 125 17.17 -25.15 -23.21
C LYS A 125 18.07 -25.14 -21.97
N ASN A 126 19.20 -25.84 -22.01
CA ASN A 126 20.18 -25.89 -20.93
C ASN A 126 20.76 -24.51 -20.61
N ILE A 127 21.07 -23.69 -21.62
CA ILE A 127 21.52 -22.31 -21.42
C ILE A 127 20.46 -21.50 -20.66
N ASN A 128 19.19 -21.57 -21.07
CA ASN A 128 18.10 -20.87 -20.38
C ASN A 128 17.93 -21.33 -18.92
N ILE A 129 18.09 -22.64 -18.66
CA ILE A 129 18.08 -23.20 -17.30
C ILE A 129 19.22 -22.59 -16.46
N LEU A 130 20.44 -22.55 -16.99
CA LEU A 130 21.60 -21.97 -16.31
C LEU A 130 21.44 -20.47 -16.06
N GLU A 131 20.85 -19.71 -16.99
CA GLU A 131 20.51 -18.31 -16.78
C GLU A 131 19.49 -18.11 -15.66
N ASN A 132 18.48 -18.98 -15.57
CA ASN A 132 17.52 -18.93 -14.48
C ASN A 132 18.20 -19.23 -13.13
N ILE A 133 19.08 -20.23 -13.07
CA ILE A 133 19.89 -20.53 -11.88
C ILE A 133 20.70 -19.30 -11.45
N ASN A 134 21.29 -18.55 -12.40
CA ASN A 134 22.02 -17.31 -12.08
C ASN A 134 21.10 -16.21 -11.51
N LYS A 135 19.89 -16.05 -12.03
CA LYS A 135 18.88 -15.11 -11.48
C LYS A 135 18.47 -15.50 -10.05
N LEU A 136 18.32 -16.80 -9.79
CA LEU A 136 18.02 -17.31 -8.45
C LEU A 136 19.20 -17.07 -7.49
N SER A 137 20.44 -17.29 -7.95
CA SER A 137 21.65 -16.97 -7.17
C SER A 137 21.74 -15.48 -6.81
N ALA A 138 21.43 -14.59 -7.75
CA ALA A 138 21.35 -13.15 -7.48
C ALA A 138 20.27 -12.82 -6.42
N SER A 139 19.13 -13.53 -6.48
CA SER A 139 18.06 -13.36 -5.49
C SER A 139 18.51 -13.72 -4.08
N LYS A 140 19.35 -14.75 -3.91
CA LYS A 140 19.97 -15.07 -2.60
C LYS A 140 20.80 -13.92 -2.05
N THR A 141 21.53 -13.22 -2.93
CA THR A 141 22.32 -12.04 -2.53
C THR A 141 21.41 -10.91 -2.07
N SER A 142 20.29 -10.68 -2.76
CA SER A 142 19.28 -9.71 -2.34
C SER A 142 18.63 -10.09 -1.00
N LEU A 143 18.34 -11.38 -0.77
CA LEU A 143 17.80 -11.88 0.50
C LEU A 143 18.77 -11.65 1.67
N ASN A 144 20.08 -11.84 1.46
CA ASN A 144 21.09 -11.49 2.46
C ASN A 144 21.08 -9.98 2.78
N GLY A 145 20.90 -9.13 1.76
CA GLY A 145 20.71 -7.69 1.96
C GLY A 145 19.46 -7.37 2.79
N MET A 146 18.36 -8.08 2.55
CA MET A 146 17.12 -7.92 3.32
C MET A 146 17.30 -8.35 4.79
N MET A 147 18.07 -9.43 5.05
CA MET A 147 18.40 -9.86 6.41
C MET A 147 19.16 -8.77 7.18
N LYS A 148 20.19 -8.19 6.55
CA LYS A 148 20.95 -7.06 7.12
C LYS A 148 20.07 -5.84 7.39
N PHE A 149 19.13 -5.54 6.50
CA PHE A 149 18.18 -4.45 6.71
C PHE A 149 17.32 -4.69 7.96
N ILE A 150 16.75 -5.89 8.12
CA ILE A 150 15.94 -6.23 9.31
C ILE A 150 16.76 -6.20 10.60
N ASP A 151 18.03 -6.61 10.56
CA ASP A 151 18.93 -6.51 11.72
C ASP A 151 19.21 -5.06 12.11
N SER A 152 19.32 -4.17 11.11
CA SER A 152 19.65 -2.75 11.30
C SER A 152 18.50 -1.89 11.86
N VAL A 153 17.25 -2.32 11.66
CA VAL A 153 16.03 -1.58 12.05
C VAL A 153 15.57 -1.95 13.45
#